data_AF-A0A5B1L368-F1
#
_entry.id   AF-A0A5B1L368-F1
#
_cell.length_a   1.000
_cell.length_b   1.000
_cell.length_c   1.000
_cell.angle_alpha   90.00
_cell.angle_beta   90.00
_cell.angle_gamma   90.00
#
_symmetry.space_group_name_H-M   'P 1'
#
loop_
_entity.id
_entity.type
_entity.pdbx_description
1 polymer ?
#
loop_
_entity_poly.entity_id
_entity_poly.type
_entity_poly.pdbx_seq_one_letter_code
_entity_poly.pdbx_strand_id
1 'polypeptide(L)'
;AICAKWDVEAVAIGEVTDSGRLEITWHGEGVVDGPPRTVAQDGPVCERPYARPTWQAAHQADAAEAPARPESGDELRETLLRQVASPNHCDKPWITDQYD
;
A
#
# COMPACT_ATOMS: atom_id res chain seq x y z
N ALA A 1 6.02 -8.02 34.11
CA ALA A 1 4.72 -7.73 34.75
C ALA A 1 3.65 -7.31 33.74
N ILE A 2 3.92 -6.32 32.88
CA ILE A 2 2.92 -5.82 31.92
C ILE A 2 2.59 -6.85 30.81
N CYS A 3 3.59 -7.38 30.08
CA CYS A 3 3.34 -8.31 28.97
C CYS A 3 2.69 -9.63 29.43
N ALA A 4 3.20 -10.21 30.52
CA ALA A 4 2.66 -11.43 31.11
C ALA A 4 1.17 -11.33 31.51
N LYS A 5 0.69 -10.13 31.91
CA LYS A 5 -0.74 -9.91 32.24
C LYS A 5 -1.64 -10.20 31.03
N TRP A 6 -1.15 -9.94 29.83
CA TRP A 6 -1.88 -10.05 28.57
C TRP A 6 -1.48 -11.28 27.77
N ASP A 7 -0.75 -12.22 28.38
CA ASP A 7 -0.20 -13.40 27.71
C ASP A 7 0.63 -13.07 26.46
N VAL A 8 1.35 -11.94 26.52
CA VAL A 8 2.27 -11.50 25.47
C VAL A 8 3.68 -11.98 25.80
N GLU A 9 4.26 -12.77 24.90
CA GLU A 9 5.66 -13.20 24.98
C GLU A 9 6.60 -12.00 24.76
N ALA A 10 7.56 -11.82 25.67
CA ALA A 10 8.54 -10.75 25.59
C ALA A 10 9.88 -11.20 26.18
N VAL A 11 10.95 -11.01 25.42
CA VAL A 11 12.32 -11.37 25.79
C VAL A 11 13.25 -10.18 25.49
N ALA A 12 14.20 -9.92 26.38
CA ALA A 12 15.26 -8.94 26.12
C ALA A 12 16.24 -9.51 25.07
N ILE A 13 16.35 -8.85 23.92
CA ILE A 13 17.19 -9.30 22.80
C ILE A 13 18.53 -8.57 22.70
N GLY A 14 18.80 -7.65 23.62
CA GLY A 14 20.03 -6.85 23.63
C GLY A 14 19.91 -5.66 24.57
N GLU A 15 20.93 -4.80 24.52
CA GLU A 15 21.06 -3.59 25.33
C GLU A 15 21.60 -2.43 24.49
N VAL A 16 21.43 -1.20 25.00
CA VAL A 16 22.00 -0.01 24.38
C VAL A 16 23.35 0.26 25.02
N THR A 17 24.38 0.42 24.20
CA THR A 17 25.75 0.74 24.63
C THR A 17 26.17 2.11 24.11
N ASP A 18 27.30 2.61 24.59
CA ASP A 18 27.92 3.88 24.17
C ASP A 18 28.99 3.70 23.08
N SER A 19 29.16 2.48 22.56
CA SER A 19 30.21 2.13 21.58
C SER A 19 29.98 2.77 20.20
N GLY A 20 28.75 3.17 19.90
CA GLY A 20 28.35 3.66 18.58
C GLY A 20 28.30 2.57 17.50
N ARG A 21 28.36 1.29 17.88
CA ARG A 21 28.36 0.14 16.97
C ARG A 21 27.13 -0.75 17.20
N LEU A 22 26.66 -1.38 16.13
CA LEU A 22 25.68 -2.46 16.17
C LEU A 22 26.44 -3.79 16.16
N GLU A 23 26.28 -4.54 17.23
CA GLU A 23 26.86 -5.87 17.42
C GLU A 23 25.73 -6.89 17.49
N ILE A 24 25.78 -7.93 16.67
CA ILE A 24 24.81 -9.03 16.69
C ILE A 24 25.58 -10.34 16.77
N THR A 25 25.23 -11.17 17.74
CA THR A 25 25.79 -12.51 17.89
C THR A 25 24.75 -13.58 17.57
N TRP A 26 25.20 -14.66 16.95
CA TRP A 26 24.42 -15.84 16.68
C TRP A 26 25.19 -17.07 17.17
N HIS A 27 24.62 -17.84 18.09
CA HIS A 27 25.30 -18.97 18.75
C HIS A 27 26.69 -18.64 19.33
N GLY A 28 26.87 -17.41 19.82
CA GLY A 28 28.14 -16.95 20.36
C GLY A 28 29.14 -16.44 19.31
N GLU A 29 28.81 -16.50 18.02
CA GLU A 29 29.63 -15.95 16.94
C GLU A 29 29.11 -14.58 16.50
N GLY A 30 30.00 -13.59 16.34
CA GLY A 30 29.65 -12.26 15.85
C GLY A 30 29.29 -12.31 14.36
N VAL A 31 28.04 -11.99 14.02
CA VAL A 31 27.53 -11.98 12.63
C VAL A 31 27.36 -10.58 12.07
N VAL A 32 27.21 -9.56 12.92
CA VAL A 32 27.23 -8.14 12.54
C VAL A 32 28.08 -7.39 13.53
N ASP A 33 28.99 -6.58 13.01
CA ASP A 33 29.78 -5.61 13.77
C ASP A 33 30.05 -4.40 12.86
N GLY A 34 29.29 -3.33 13.05
CA GLY A 34 29.42 -2.15 12.20
C GLY A 34 28.63 -0.94 12.66
N PRO A 35 28.78 0.21 11.97
CA PRO A 35 27.94 1.37 12.22
C PRO A 35 26.47 1.03 11.92
N PRO A 36 25.51 1.32 12.82
CA PRO A 36 24.11 0.98 12.60
C PRO A 36 23.49 1.63 11.35
N ARG A 37 24.04 2.78 10.92
CA ARG A 37 23.50 3.56 9.80
C ARG A 37 23.58 2.87 8.44
N THR A 38 24.62 2.08 8.22
CA THR A 38 24.84 1.41 6.93
C THR A 38 23.80 0.33 6.67
N VAL A 39 23.25 -0.26 7.73
CA VAL A 39 22.22 -1.30 7.66
C VAL A 39 20.83 -0.70 7.46
N ALA A 40 20.57 0.48 8.03
CA ALA A 40 19.22 1.03 8.10
C ALA A 40 18.93 2.23 7.18
N GLN A 41 19.92 3.03 6.81
CA GLN A 41 19.70 4.28 6.07
C GLN A 41 20.52 4.40 4.78
N ASP A 42 21.75 3.90 4.76
CA ASP A 42 22.66 4.15 3.64
C ASP A 42 22.59 3.04 2.57
N GLY A 43 21.40 2.47 2.38
CA GLY A 43 21.12 1.48 1.33
C GLY A 43 21.15 2.11 -0.07
N PRO A 44 21.46 1.33 -1.13
CA PRO A 44 21.54 1.84 -2.48
C PRO A 44 20.18 2.33 -2.98
N VAL A 45 20.14 3.54 -3.54
CA VAL A 45 18.94 4.09 -4.19
C VAL A 45 18.95 3.71 -5.67
N CYS A 46 17.87 3.07 -6.12
CA CYS A 46 17.70 2.74 -7.53
C CYS A 46 16.98 3.88 -8.26
N GLU A 47 17.73 4.64 -9.05
CA GLU A 47 17.18 5.67 -9.96
C GLU A 47 16.75 5.04 -11.28
N ARG A 48 15.45 4.76 -11.41
CA ARG A 48 14.88 4.20 -12.66
C ARG A 48 14.50 5.33 -13.62
N PRO A 49 14.87 5.26 -14.91
CA PRO A 49 14.42 6.23 -15.90
C PRO A 49 12.89 6.31 -15.96
N TYR A 50 12.36 7.53 -15.91
CA TYR A 50 10.93 7.79 -16.10
C TYR A 50 10.66 8.06 -17.58
N ALA A 51 9.62 7.43 -18.11
CA ALA A 51 9.12 7.71 -19.45
C ALA A 51 7.60 7.73 -19.44
N ARG A 52 7.01 8.62 -20.24
CA ARG A 52 5.57 8.66 -20.43
C ARG A 52 5.12 7.41 -21.18
N PRO A 53 4.11 6.65 -20.70
CA PRO A 53 3.54 5.55 -21.46
C PRO A 53 2.92 6.05 -22.77
N THR A 54 3.12 5.31 -23.85
CA THR A 54 2.66 5.68 -25.21
C THR A 54 1.14 5.82 -25.30
N TRP A 55 0.38 5.07 -24.51
CA TRP A 55 -1.09 5.07 -24.47
C TRP A 55 -1.69 6.27 -23.72
N GLN A 56 -0.91 6.97 -22.89
CA GLN A 56 -1.46 7.97 -21.96
C GLN A 56 -2.10 9.16 -22.68
N ALA A 57 -1.55 9.57 -23.82
CA ALA A 57 -2.14 10.65 -24.62
C ALA A 57 -3.52 10.26 -25.17
N ALA A 58 -3.67 9.02 -25.65
CA ALA A 58 -4.93 8.52 -26.18
C ALA A 58 -6.01 8.47 -25.09
N HIS A 59 -5.69 7.95 -23.90
CA HIS A 59 -6.64 7.92 -22.79
C HIS A 59 -7.05 9.31 -22.30
N GLN A 60 -6.15 10.30 -22.32
CA GLN A 60 -6.51 11.67 -21.95
C GLN A 60 -7.39 12.37 -23.01
N ALA A 61 -7.26 11.96 -24.27
CA ALA A 61 -8.08 12.48 -25.36
C ALA A 61 -9.47 11.80 -25.47
N ASP A 62 -9.67 10.67 -24.78
CA ASP A 62 -10.94 9.93 -24.75
C ASP A 62 -11.95 10.62 -23.83
N ALA A 63 -12.57 11.68 -24.35
CA ALA A 63 -13.49 12.52 -23.61
C ALA A 63 -14.80 11.79 -23.27
N ALA A 64 -15.30 11.99 -22.04
CA ALA A 64 -16.53 11.37 -21.56
C ALA A 64 -17.78 11.81 -22.35
N GLU A 65 -17.69 12.90 -23.11
CA GLU A 65 -18.72 13.46 -23.99
C GLU A 65 -18.71 12.85 -25.39
N ALA A 66 -17.72 12.03 -25.75
CA ALA A 66 -17.64 11.41 -27.07
C ALA A 66 -18.79 10.42 -27.37
N PRO A 67 -19.27 9.61 -26.41
CA PRO A 67 -20.44 8.76 -26.64
C PRO A 67 -21.72 9.56 -26.86
N ALA A 68 -22.62 9.02 -27.69
CA ALA A 68 -23.95 9.60 -27.88
C ALA A 68 -24.70 9.71 -26.54
N ARG A 69 -25.33 10.86 -26.30
CA ARG A 69 -26.17 11.06 -25.12
C ARG A 69 -27.56 10.47 -25.35
N PRO A 70 -28.23 9.97 -24.30
CA PRO A 70 -29.63 9.58 -24.41
C PRO A 70 -30.48 10.78 -24.83
N GLU A 71 -31.32 10.60 -25.82
CA GLU A 71 -32.19 11.64 -26.40
C GLU A 71 -33.64 11.51 -25.92
N SER A 72 -33.99 10.40 -25.24
CA SER A 72 -35.31 10.17 -24.67
C SER A 72 -35.27 9.81 -23.18
N GLY A 73 -36.43 9.94 -22.52
CA GLY A 73 -36.59 9.54 -21.11
C GLY A 73 -36.34 8.04 -20.88
N ASP A 74 -36.70 7.19 -21.84
CA ASP A 74 -36.50 5.74 -21.74
C ASP A 74 -35.02 5.37 -21.82
N GLU A 75 -34.27 5.98 -22.74
CA GLU A 75 -32.81 5.79 -22.87
C GLU A 75 -32.06 6.31 -21.63
N LEU A 76 -32.52 7.42 -21.06
CA LEU A 76 -31.95 7.95 -19.82
C LEU A 76 -32.21 6.99 -18.65
N ARG A 77 -33.43 6.47 -18.53
CA ARG A 77 -33.80 5.49 -17.51
C ARG A 77 -32.95 4.23 -17.62
N GLU A 78 -32.80 3.68 -18.82
CA GLU A 78 -31.96 2.49 -19.07
C GLU A 78 -30.50 2.77 -18.67
N THR A 79 -29.96 3.90 -19.11
CA THR A 79 -28.58 4.30 -18.81
C THR A 79 -28.34 4.42 -17.31
N LEU A 80 -29.26 5.07 -16.57
CA LEU A 80 -29.16 5.20 -15.12
C LEU A 80 -29.15 3.85 -14.43
N LEU A 81 -30.11 2.97 -14.75
CA LEU A 81 -30.23 1.65 -14.14
C LEU A 81 -28.97 0.80 -14.37
N ARG A 82 -28.41 0.86 -15.59
CA ARG A 82 -27.15 0.19 -15.92
C ARG A 82 -25.97 0.72 -15.10
N GLN A 83 -25.88 2.04 -14.88
CA GLN A 83 -24.80 2.64 -14.10
C GLN A 83 -24.88 2.28 -12.62
N VAL A 84 -26.05 2.43 -11.99
CA VAL A 84 -26.20 2.16 -10.54
C VAL A 84 -26.10 0.67 -10.19
N ALA A 85 -26.37 -0.21 -11.15
CA ALA A 85 -26.16 -1.65 -11.00
C ALA A 85 -24.70 -2.10 -11.23
N SER A 86 -23.83 -1.21 -11.75
CA SER A 86 -22.42 -1.55 -12.00
C SER A 86 -21.68 -1.76 -10.68
N PRO A 87 -20.82 -2.80 -10.56
CA PRO A 87 -19.98 -3.01 -9.39
C PRO A 87 -19.11 -1.80 -9.00
N ASN A 88 -18.79 -0.92 -9.95
CA ASN A 88 -18.03 0.31 -9.67
C ASN A 88 -18.85 1.35 -8.90
N HIS A 89 -20.18 1.39 -9.08
CA HIS A 89 -21.06 2.42 -8.55
C HIS A 89 -22.09 1.90 -7.53
N CYS A 90 -22.34 0.60 -7.50
CA CYS A 90 -23.30 0.02 -6.57
C CYS A 90 -22.88 0.25 -5.12
N ASP A 91 -23.85 0.08 -4.24
CA ASP A 91 -23.63 0.16 -2.80
C ASP A 91 -22.59 -0.91 -2.37
N LYS A 92 -21.81 -0.60 -1.32
CA LYS A 92 -20.70 -1.44 -0.85
C LYS A 92 -20.91 -2.11 0.54
N PRO A 93 -22.13 -2.28 1.10
CA PRO A 93 -22.34 -2.78 2.46
C PRO A 93 -21.85 -4.23 2.59
N TRP A 94 -21.93 -5.02 1.52
CA TRP A 94 -21.34 -6.35 1.51
C TRP A 94 -19.84 -6.36 1.87
N ILE A 95 -19.10 -5.31 1.51
CA ILE A 95 -17.68 -5.16 1.86
C ILE A 95 -17.54 -4.57 3.26
N THR A 96 -18.29 -3.51 3.58
CA THR A 96 -18.07 -2.73 4.81
C THR A 96 -18.74 -3.32 6.05
N ASP A 97 -19.79 -4.10 5.91
CA ASP A 97 -20.51 -4.69 7.05
C ASP A 97 -19.84 -5.98 7.55
N GLN A 98 -18.70 -6.35 6.98
CA GLN A 98 -17.89 -7.48 7.41
C GLN A 98 -16.98 -7.13 8.58
N TYR A 99 -16.84 -5.83 8.90
CA TYR A 99 -16.03 -5.34 10.00
C TYR A 99 -16.91 -5.15 11.25
N ASP A 100 -16.40 -5.58 12.40
CA ASP A 100 -17.02 -5.43 13.72
C ASP A 100 -16.77 -4.06 14.37
#